data_AF-A0A1J4SA80-F1
#
_entry.id   AF-A0A1J4SA80-F1
#
_cell.length_a   1.000
_cell.length_b   1.000
_cell.length_c   1.000
_cell.angle_alpha   90.00
_cell.angle_beta   90.00
_cell.angle_gamma   90.00
#
_symmetry.space_group_name_H-M   'P 1'
#
loop_
_entity.id
_entity.type
_entity.pdbx_description
1 polymer ?
#
loop_
_entity_poly.entity_id
_entity_poly.type
_entity_poly.pdbx_seq_one_letter_code
_entity_poly.pdbx_strand_id
1 'polypeptide(L)' 'MELVAVSDLRETPRQRMFSLVFRGDLEQPMEQGLFSMTHEKMGTESLFLVPIAREADGFRYEAVFNNLVQ' A
#
# COMPACT_ATOMS: atom_id res chain seq x y z
N MET A 1 4.45 8.95 -5.08
CA MET A 1 3.94 7.60 -5.39
C MET A 1 2.53 7.73 -5.93
N GLU A 2 2.09 6.77 -6.74
CA GLU A 2 0.74 6.74 -7.32
C GLU A 2 0.05 5.44 -6.93
N LEU A 3 -1.23 5.48 -6.56
CA LEU A 3 -2.02 4.28 -6.32
C LEU A 3 -2.46 3.69 -7.67
N VAL A 4 -2.05 2.45 -7.96
CA VAL A 4 -2.30 1.80 -9.25
C VAL A 4 -3.27 0.63 -9.17
N ALA A 5 -3.43 0.02 -7.99
CA ALA A 5 -4.45 -1.01 -7.78
C ALA A 5 -4.94 -1.03 -6.34
N VAL A 6 -6.19 -1.45 -6.18
CA VAL A 6 -6.83 -1.78 -4.90
C VAL A 6 -7.43 -3.16 -5.06
N SER A 7 -7.14 -4.07 -4.14
CA SER A 7 -7.82 -5.37 -4.14
C SER A 7 -9.25 -5.25 -3.62
N ASP A 8 -10.11 -6.18 -4.02
CA ASP A 8 -11.47 -6.25 -3.48
C ASP A 8 -11.43 -6.36 -1.95
N LEU A 9 -12.33 -5.63 -1.28
CA LEU A 9 -12.54 -5.79 0.15
C LEU A 9 -13.08 -7.20 0.42
N ARG A 10 -12.32 -7.99 1.15
CA ARG A 10 -12.75 -9.28 1.69
C ARG A 10 -13.20 -9.09 3.13
N GLU A 11 -14.49 -9.28 3.37
CA GLU A 11 -15.08 -9.19 4.69
C GLU A 11 -15.61 -10.55 5.15
N THR A 12 -15.28 -10.91 6.37
CA THR A 12 -15.82 -12.06 7.10
C THR A 12 -16.38 -11.56 8.43
N PRO A 13 -17.18 -12.35 9.16
CA PRO A 13 -17.66 -11.96 10.49
C PRO A 13 -16.56 -11.60 11.49
N ARG A 14 -15.30 -12.01 11.26
CA ARG A 14 -14.17 -11.80 12.19
C ARG A 14 -13.13 -10.83 11.68
N GLN A 15 -13.20 -10.41 10.41
CA GLN A 15 -12.04 -9.79 9.76
C GLN A 15 -12.40 -9.03 8.49
N ARG A 16 -11.72 -7.91 8.25
CA ARG A 16 -11.73 -7.16 6.99
C ARG A 16 -10.31 -7.08 6.42
N MET A 17 -10.17 -7.39 5.14
CA MET A 17 -8.89 -7.44 4.45
C MET A 17 -8.97 -6.76 3.10
N PHE A 18 -7.96 -5.96 2.79
CA PHE A 18 -7.73 -5.40 1.47
C PHE A 18 -6.25 -5.01 1.36
N SER A 19 -5.80 -4.71 0.16
CA SER A 19 -4.44 -4.22 -0.10
C SER A 19 -4.45 -3.12 -1.14
N LEU A 20 -3.42 -2.28 -1.06
CA LEU A 20 -3.17 -1.17 -1.97
C LEU A 20 -1.83 -1.42 -2.65
N VAL A 21 -1.78 -1.30 -3.97
CA VAL A 21 -0.53 -1.32 -4.72
C VAL A 21 -0.22 0.07 -5.24
N PHE A 22 0.96 0.55 -4.91
CA PHE A 22 1.49 1.82 -5.35
C PHE A 22 2.63 1.62 -6.36
N ARG A 23 2.73 2.56 -7.31
CA ARG A 23 3.90 2.75 -8.16
C ARG A 23 4.80 3.84 -7.55
N GLY A 24 6.05 3.48 -7.30
CA GLY A 24 7.13 4.39 -6.92
C GLY A 24 8.06 4.70 -8.09
N ASP A 25 9.04 5.57 -7.82
CA ASP A 25 10.05 5.98 -8.79
C ASP A 25 10.98 4.80 -9.17
N LEU A 26 11.53 4.80 -10.38
CA LEU A 26 12.46 3.78 -10.85
C LEU A 26 13.90 4.04 -10.38
N GLU A 27 14.26 5.30 -10.13
CA GLU A 27 15.60 5.74 -9.73
C GLU A 27 15.79 5.72 -8.21
N GLN A 28 14.70 5.72 -7.44
CA GLN A 28 14.72 5.77 -5.97
C GLN A 28 13.98 4.56 -5.37
N PRO A 29 14.58 3.36 -5.42
CA PRO A 29 13.99 2.19 -4.79
C PRO A 29 13.95 2.37 -3.27
N MET A 30 12.75 2.25 -2.71
CA MET A 30 12.51 2.18 -1.28
C MET A 30 12.63 0.74 -0.78
N GLU A 31 13.24 0.57 0.40
CA GLU A 31 13.20 -0.71 1.12
C GLU A 31 11.84 -0.94 1.78
N GLN A 32 11.62 -2.15 2.27
CA GLN A 32 10.46 -2.48 3.09
C GLN A 32 10.49 -1.66 4.39
N GLY A 33 9.38 -1.00 4.75
CA GLY A 33 9.33 -0.20 5.96
C GLY A 33 8.07 0.62 6.15
N LEU A 34 8.03 1.38 7.23
CA LEU A 34 6.97 2.33 7.55
C LEU A 34 7.28 3.69 6.92
N PHE A 35 6.37 4.21 6.10
CA PHE A 35 6.53 5.48 5.42
C PHE A 35 5.36 6.42 5.71
N SER A 36 5.66 7.68 6.03
CA SER A 36 4.66 8.73 6.15
C SER A 36 4.15 9.12 4.77
N MET A 37 2.84 9.07 4.60
CA MET A 37 2.15 9.40 3.37
C MET A 37 1.11 10.49 3.64
N THR A 38 1.23 11.59 2.92
CA THR A 38 0.26 12.68 2.99
C THR A 38 -0.70 12.59 1.82
N HIS A 39 -2.00 12.57 2.11
CA HIS A 39 -3.07 12.60 1.13
C HIS A 39 -4.02 13.75 1.46
N GLU A 40 -4.42 14.53 0.46
CA GLU A 40 -5.16 15.79 0.64
C GLU A 40 -6.43 15.66 1.50
N LYS A 41 -7.14 14.54 1.39
CA LYS A 41 -8.38 14.29 2.15
C LYS A 41 -8.18 13.52 3.47
N MET A 42 -7.10 12.74 3.57
CA MET A 42 -6.89 11.83 4.71
C MET A 42 -5.85 12.39 5.69
N GLY A 43 -5.15 13.47 5.34
CA GLY A 43 -4.04 13.98 6.13
C GLY A 43 -2.79 13.12 5.95
N THR A 44 -1.95 13.09 6.97
CA THR A 44 -0.70 12.33 6.98
C THR A 44 -0.87 11.09 7.83
N GLU A 45 -0.71 9.93 7.20
CA GLU A 45 -0.80 8.61 7.83
C GLU A 45 0.48 7.81 7.57
N SER A 46 0.74 6.81 8.39
CA SER A 46 1.90 5.92 8.20
C SER A 46 1.45 4.61 7.56
N LEU A 47 2.01 4.27 6.40
CA LEU A 47 1.76 2.99 5.72
C LEU A 47 3.01 2.13 5.74
N PHE A 48 2.84 0.85 6.07
CA PHE A 48 3.90 -0.14 5.93
C PHE A 48 3.90 -0.66 4.50
N LEU A 49 4.97 -0.39 3.76
CA LEU A 49 5.12 -0.72 2.35
C LEU A 49 6.16 -1.83 2.16
N VAL A 50 5.84 -2.78 1.28
CA VAL A 50 6.73 -3.87 0.87
C VAL A 50 6.99 -3.76 -0.64
N PRO A 51 8.24 -3.72 -1.12
CA PRO A 51 8.53 -3.83 -2.55
C PRO A 51 8.16 -5.24 -3.04
N ILE A 52 7.27 -5.33 -4.04
CA ILE A 52 6.77 -6.61 -4.56
C ILE A 52 7.22 -6.89 -6.01
N ALA A 53 7.57 -5.86 -6.78
CA ALA A 53 8.08 -6.02 -8.14
C ALA A 53 8.86 -4.79 -8.62
N ARG A 54 9.73 -4.99 -9.60
CA ARG A 54 10.31 -3.92 -10.43
C ARG A 54 9.77 -4.07 -11.85
N GLU A 55 9.12 -3.03 -12.35
CA GLU A 55 8.57 -2.99 -13.71
C GLU A 55 9.22 -1.87 -14.54
N ALA A 56 8.91 -1.82 -15.83
CA ALA A 56 9.50 -0.85 -16.75
C ALA A 56 9.16 0.61 -16.39
N ASP A 57 8.03 0.84 -15.74
CA ASP A 57 7.51 2.16 -15.38
C ASP A 57 7.69 2.52 -13.89
N GLY A 58 8.34 1.66 -13.10
CA GLY A 58 8.62 1.92 -11.68
C GLY A 58 8.57 0.68 -10.79
N PHE A 59 8.89 0.87 -9.51
CA PHE A 59 8.76 -0.18 -8.50
C PHE A 59 7.32 -0.28 -7.98
N ARG A 60 6.88 -1.51 -7.69
CA ARG A 60 5.58 -1.80 -7.08
C ARG A 60 5.75 -2.01 -5.59
N TYR A 61 4.90 -1.34 -4.83
CA TYR A 61 4.87 -1.41 -3.37
C TYR A 61 3.48 -1.78 -2.89
N GLU A 62 3.38 -2.75 -2.00
CA GLU A 62 2.09 -3.16 -1.43
C GLU A 62 1.98 -2.74 0.03
N ALA A 63 0.83 -2.18 0.39
CA ALA A 63 0.35 -2.06 1.76
C ALA A 63 -0.80 -3.05 1.96
N VAL A 64 -0.68 -3.94 2.94
CA VAL A 64 -1.71 -4.93 3.28
C VAL A 64 -2.43 -4.51 4.55
N PHE A 65 -3.76 -4.44 4.49
CA PHE A 65 -4.62 -4.13 5.61
C PHE A 65 -5.34 -5.39 6.05
N ASN A 66 -5.22 -5.69 7.34
CA ASN A 66 -5.81 -6.86 7.95
C ASN A 66 -6.32 -6.47 9.34
N ASN A 67 -7.62 -6.18 9.41
CA ASN A 67 -8.27 -5.72 10.63
C ASN A 67 -9.19 -6.81 11.18
N LEU A 68 -8.99 -7.18 12.44
CA LEU A 68 -9.94 -8.02 13.17
C LEU A 68 -11.17 -7.20 13.53
N VAL A 69 -12.36 -7.77 13.29
CA VAL A 69 -13.64 -7.19 13.72
C VAL A 69 -13.95 -7.78 15.10
N GLN A 70 -14.12 -6.91 16.09
CA GLN A 70 -14.56 -7.27 17.44
C GLN A 70 -16.09 -7.37 17.52
#